data_AF-A0A849TML3-F1
#
_entry.id   AF-A0A849TML3-F1
#
_cell.length_a   1.000
_cell.length_b   1.000
_cell.length_c   1.000
_cell.angle_alpha   90.00
_cell.angle_beta   90.00
_cell.angle_gamma   90.00
#
_symmetry.space_group_name_H-M   'P 1'
#
loop_
_entity.id
_entity.type
_entity.pdbx_description
1 polymer ?
#
loop_
_entity_poly.entity_id
_entity_poly.type
_entity_poly.pdbx_seq_one_letter_code
_entity_poly.pdbx_strand_id
1 'polypeptide(L)'
;MIMGLRVSSRLQRVAKLVAIGIAATVVLVAMPILGVETTCVAPRQSAPVTSSLLDPAHRRDEVNTYLTYPEWSIVHAYEDLAAVQRRSSESDFDYFGSIRRFWSSLCSISRLASARGTISGEYKLMLYTIGISFAGEMGVKGLYEKSIGRVTSWISSARRTPEDAFALAVADDYAKFLRQVPWYEYPFGRTLGRFWTETPLWGGNIIRKIERRIALSLEWGLKSLYAKVIAVGAASSPAPLRIRSVVVNLSADDLAADARLTLVERRGDKAIIETDRYATLTDIIRKLAARGLDFSEIAGNQNIMVTVFAKDPVLSAEWGVKTLFAVPVEARPGWQRLVVDVRVGSLAGFIRALDRSELVLDHVYDY
;
A
#
# COMPACT_ATOMS: atom_id res chain seq x y z
N MET A 1 -21.93 -49.75 -31.52
CA MET A 1 -21.24 -48.93 -32.52
C MET A 1 -21.13 -47.52 -31.94
N ILE A 2 -20.02 -47.21 -31.26
CA ILE A 2 -19.85 -45.93 -30.54
C ILE A 2 -19.28 -44.92 -31.54
N MET A 3 -20.08 -43.90 -31.83
CA MET A 3 -19.76 -42.84 -32.78
C MET A 3 -18.69 -41.92 -32.16
N GLY A 4 -17.43 -42.15 -32.52
CA GLY A 4 -16.31 -41.30 -32.11
C GLY A 4 -16.42 -39.92 -32.73
N LEU A 5 -16.75 -38.92 -31.91
CA LEU A 5 -16.67 -37.50 -32.26
C LEU A 5 -15.22 -37.15 -32.60
N ARG A 6 -14.88 -37.10 -33.90
CA ARG A 6 -13.63 -36.50 -34.39
C ARG A 6 -13.68 -34.99 -34.11
N VAL A 7 -13.15 -34.59 -32.96
CA VAL A 7 -12.86 -33.19 -32.66
C VAL A 7 -11.96 -32.63 -33.76
N SER A 8 -12.36 -31.53 -34.40
CA SER A 8 -11.60 -30.96 -35.51
C SER A 8 -10.18 -30.56 -35.08
N SER A 9 -9.19 -30.75 -35.95
CA SER A 9 -7.78 -30.43 -35.65
C SER A 9 -7.55 -28.96 -35.25
N ARG A 10 -8.44 -28.04 -35.65
CA ARG A 10 -8.45 -26.65 -35.21
C ARG A 10 -8.90 -26.51 -33.76
N LEU A 11 -9.95 -27.21 -33.34
CA LEU A 11 -10.43 -27.16 -31.96
C LEU A 11 -9.40 -27.76 -30.99
N GLN A 12 -8.71 -28.83 -31.40
CA GLN A 12 -7.60 -29.41 -30.61
C GLN A 12 -6.41 -28.43 -30.49
N ARG A 13 -6.07 -27.70 -31.56
CA ARG A 13 -5.02 -26.67 -31.50
C ARG A 13 -5.40 -25.51 -30.59
N VAL A 14 -6.64 -25.01 -30.68
CA VAL A 14 -7.14 -23.93 -29.81
C VAL A 14 -7.15 -24.38 -28.36
N ALA A 15 -7.69 -25.57 -28.06
CA ALA A 15 -7.68 -26.12 -26.70
C ALA A 15 -6.26 -26.28 -26.14
N LYS A 16 -5.31 -26.74 -26.97
CA LYS A 16 -3.89 -26.85 -26.59
C LYS A 16 -3.29 -25.47 -26.29
N LEU A 17 -3.56 -24.46 -27.11
CA LEU A 17 -3.06 -23.10 -26.87
C LEU A 17 -3.67 -22.48 -25.60
N VAL A 18 -4.96 -22.69 -25.35
CA VAL A 18 -5.62 -22.25 -24.11
C VAL A 18 -5.00 -22.94 -22.90
N ALA A 19 -4.80 -24.27 -22.96
CA ALA A 19 -4.17 -25.01 -21.87
C ALA A 19 -2.74 -24.53 -21.60
N ILE A 20 -1.95 -24.28 -22.64
CA ILE A 20 -0.60 -23.71 -22.52
C ILE A 20 -0.67 -22.31 -21.89
N GLY A 21 -1.60 -21.46 -22.31
CA GLY A 21 -1.78 -20.12 -21.75
C GLY A 21 -2.17 -20.14 -20.26
N ILE A 22 -3.07 -21.04 -19.86
CA ILE A 22 -3.44 -21.25 -18.46
C ILE A 22 -2.23 -21.73 -17.66
N ALA A 23 -1.51 -22.75 -18.16
CA ALA A 23 -0.33 -23.26 -17.48
C ALA A 23 0.75 -22.19 -17.30
N ALA A 24 1.02 -21.39 -18.34
CA ALA A 24 1.96 -20.28 -18.28
C ALA A 24 1.52 -19.22 -17.26
N THR A 25 0.22 -18.89 -17.20
CA THR A 25 -0.34 -17.95 -16.22
C THR A 25 -0.19 -18.48 -14.80
N VAL A 26 -0.51 -19.76 -14.56
CA VAL A 26 -0.35 -20.41 -13.26
C VAL A 26 1.11 -20.37 -12.81
N VAL A 27 2.06 -20.69 -13.70
CA VAL A 27 3.50 -20.62 -13.40
C VAL A 27 3.91 -19.18 -13.07
N LEU A 28 3.47 -18.20 -13.86
CA LEU A 28 3.81 -16.79 -13.66
C LEU A 28 3.27 -16.24 -12.32
N VAL A 29 2.09 -16.68 -11.90
CA VAL A 29 1.48 -16.32 -10.61
C VAL A 29 2.14 -17.06 -9.45
N ALA A 30 2.47 -18.33 -9.62
CA ALA A 30 3.06 -19.16 -8.56
C ALA A 30 4.54 -18.83 -8.30
N MET A 31 5.30 -18.47 -9.34
CA MET A 31 6.74 -18.22 -9.25
C MET A 31 7.14 -17.22 -8.15
N PRO A 32 6.55 -16.02 -8.04
CA PRO A 32 6.93 -15.08 -6.98
C PRO A 32 6.59 -15.61 -5.58
N ILE A 33 5.46 -16.31 -5.42
CA ILE A 33 5.06 -16.90 -4.14
C ILE A 33 6.05 -17.99 -3.71
N LEU A 34 6.40 -18.88 -4.64
CA LEU A 34 7.40 -19.92 -4.40
C LEU A 34 8.75 -19.29 -4.02
N GLY A 35 9.15 -18.20 -4.68
CA GLY A 35 10.34 -17.44 -4.32
C GLY A 35 10.31 -16.94 -2.88
N VAL A 36 9.19 -16.34 -2.44
CA VAL A 36 9.02 -15.85 -1.07
C VAL A 36 9.10 -17.00 -0.05
N GLU A 37 8.35 -18.08 -0.27
CA GLU A 37 8.30 -19.21 0.67
C GLU A 37 9.63 -19.99 0.76
N THR A 38 10.44 -20.00 -0.30
CA THR A 38 11.68 -20.80 -0.35
C THR A 38 12.95 -20.00 -0.02
N THR A 39 13.01 -18.70 -0.34
CA THR A 39 14.25 -17.90 -0.24
C THR A 39 14.14 -16.71 0.73
N CYS A 40 12.92 -16.39 1.18
CA CYS A 40 12.63 -15.20 1.97
C CYS A 40 12.13 -15.53 3.38
N VAL A 41 12.63 -16.63 3.94
CA VAL A 41 12.37 -17.06 5.32
C VAL A 41 13.70 -17.12 6.05
N ALA A 42 13.75 -16.65 7.29
CA ALA A 42 14.91 -16.73 8.15
C ALA A 42 14.64 -17.59 9.39
N PRO A 43 15.68 -18.21 9.99
CA PRO A 43 15.54 -18.91 11.27
C PRO A 43 15.00 -17.99 12.36
N ARG A 44 14.14 -18.53 13.24
CA ARG A 44 13.60 -17.79 14.38
C ARG A 44 14.72 -17.34 15.32
N GLN A 45 14.62 -16.11 15.75
CA GLN A 45 15.43 -15.51 16.80
C GLN A 45 14.60 -15.46 18.09
N SER A 46 15.26 -15.51 19.24
CA SER A 46 14.59 -15.33 20.53
C SER A 46 14.12 -13.88 20.67
N ALA A 47 12.81 -13.70 20.85
CA ALA A 47 12.25 -12.41 21.20
C ALA A 47 12.31 -12.20 22.73
N PRO A 48 12.68 -11.01 23.22
CA PRO A 48 12.55 -10.69 24.64
C PRO A 48 11.08 -10.72 25.06
N VAL A 49 10.79 -11.36 26.19
CA VAL A 49 9.45 -11.29 26.79
C VAL A 49 9.23 -9.88 27.33
N THR A 50 8.20 -9.21 26.82
CA THR A 50 7.84 -7.87 27.22
C THR A 50 6.51 -7.89 27.97
N SER A 51 6.44 -7.26 29.14
CA SER A 51 5.16 -7.02 29.82
C SER A 51 4.43 -5.86 29.15
N SER A 52 3.15 -6.07 28.82
CA SER A 52 2.27 -5.03 28.28
C SER A 52 1.24 -4.57 29.31
N LEU A 53 0.99 -3.26 29.34
CA LEU A 53 -0.06 -2.64 30.14
C LEU A 53 -1.46 -2.83 29.54
N LEU A 54 -1.56 -3.15 28.25
CA LEU A 54 -2.84 -3.34 27.58
C LEU A 54 -3.43 -4.72 27.92
N ASP A 55 -4.76 -4.80 28.00
CA ASP A 55 -5.46 -6.09 28.09
C ASP A 55 -5.18 -6.96 26.83
N PRO A 56 -5.04 -8.29 26.94
CA PRO A 56 -4.80 -9.17 25.80
C PRO A 56 -5.71 -8.95 24.59
N ALA A 57 -6.98 -8.57 24.77
CA ALA A 57 -7.91 -8.30 23.68
C ALA A 57 -7.54 -7.09 22.80
N HIS A 58 -6.66 -6.20 23.29
CA HIS A 58 -6.21 -5.01 22.58
C HIS A 58 -4.73 -5.09 22.16
N ARG A 59 -4.11 -6.26 22.35
CA ARG A 59 -2.77 -6.54 21.87
C ARG A 59 -2.83 -7.04 20.43
N ARG A 60 -1.77 -6.76 19.68
CA ARG A 60 -1.57 -7.31 18.33
C ARG A 60 -0.18 -7.91 18.26
N ASP A 61 0.02 -8.86 17.36
CA ASP A 61 1.34 -9.49 17.20
C ASP A 61 2.34 -8.46 16.68
N GLU A 62 3.53 -8.35 17.32
CA GLU A 62 4.58 -7.39 16.91
C GLU A 62 4.90 -7.54 15.43
N VAL A 63 4.91 -8.77 14.92
CA VAL A 63 5.27 -9.07 13.53
C VAL A 63 4.39 -8.33 12.51
N ASN A 64 3.16 -7.99 12.88
CA ASN A 64 2.22 -7.34 11.98
C ASN A 64 2.66 -5.92 11.59
N THR A 65 3.43 -5.20 12.43
CA THR A 65 3.98 -3.89 12.04
C THR A 65 4.83 -3.99 10.78
N TYR A 66 5.49 -5.13 10.53
CA TYR A 66 6.24 -5.38 9.31
C TYR A 66 5.34 -5.88 8.19
N LEU A 67 4.40 -6.78 8.51
CA LEU A 67 3.52 -7.41 7.54
C LEU A 67 2.46 -6.47 6.95
N THR A 68 2.23 -5.30 7.55
CA THR A 68 1.42 -4.23 6.94
C THR A 68 2.17 -3.46 5.84
N TYR A 69 3.50 -3.59 5.73
CA TYR A 69 4.26 -2.92 4.67
C TYR A 69 3.78 -3.25 3.25
N PRO A 70 3.63 -4.53 2.86
CA PRO A 70 3.19 -4.87 1.50
C PRO A 70 1.79 -4.31 1.20
N GLU A 71 0.88 -4.26 2.17
CA GLU A 71 -0.43 -3.61 2.03
C GLU A 71 -0.29 -2.11 1.75
N TRP A 72 0.62 -1.43 2.43
CA TRP A 72 0.91 -0.02 2.16
C TRP A 72 1.73 0.21 0.90
N SER A 73 2.51 -0.78 0.45
CA SER A 73 3.33 -0.64 -0.76
C SER A 73 2.47 -0.42 -2.01
N ILE A 74 1.24 -0.93 -2.03
CA ILE A 74 0.28 -0.64 -3.10
C ILE A 74 -0.26 0.80 -3.00
N VAL A 75 -0.51 1.32 -1.79
CA VAL A 75 -0.91 2.71 -1.56
C VAL A 75 0.20 3.64 -2.06
N HIS A 76 1.44 3.36 -1.67
CA HIS A 76 2.63 4.09 -2.12
C HIS A 76 2.79 4.06 -3.64
N ALA A 77 2.49 2.94 -4.30
CA ALA A 77 2.54 2.85 -5.76
C ALA A 77 1.48 3.73 -6.45
N TYR A 78 0.29 3.89 -5.86
CA TYR A 78 -0.73 4.80 -6.39
C TYR A 78 -0.37 6.27 -6.18
N GLU A 79 0.28 6.61 -5.07
CA GLU A 79 0.84 7.95 -4.86
C GLU A 79 1.94 8.27 -5.90
N ASP A 80 2.82 7.31 -6.15
CA ASP A 80 3.86 7.40 -7.17
C ASP A 80 3.26 7.57 -8.57
N LEU A 81 2.23 6.77 -8.91
CA LEU A 81 1.50 6.89 -10.18
C LEU A 81 0.90 8.28 -10.37
N ALA A 82 0.17 8.79 -9.37
CA ALA A 82 -0.44 10.12 -9.43
C ALA A 82 0.63 11.22 -9.57
N ALA A 83 1.74 11.10 -8.85
CA ALA A 83 2.85 12.04 -8.94
C ALA A 83 3.57 12.02 -10.30
N VAL A 84 3.75 10.85 -10.91
CA VAL A 84 4.29 10.75 -12.27
C VAL A 84 3.34 11.39 -13.28
N GLN A 85 2.04 11.09 -13.18
CA GLN A 85 1.01 11.71 -14.03
C GLN A 85 0.98 13.23 -13.92
N ARG A 86 1.24 13.80 -12.74
CA ARG A 86 1.30 15.26 -12.55
C ARG A 86 2.45 15.87 -13.37
N ARG A 87 3.63 15.26 -13.31
CA ARG A 87 4.86 15.77 -13.95
C ARG A 87 4.92 15.51 -15.45
N SER A 88 4.37 14.40 -15.92
CA SER A 88 4.43 14.02 -17.33
C SER A 88 3.16 13.27 -17.79
N SER A 89 3.30 12.07 -18.34
CA SER A 89 2.21 11.21 -18.77
C SER A 89 2.09 9.99 -17.85
N GLU A 90 0.88 9.44 -17.70
CA GLU A 90 0.66 8.14 -17.07
C GLU A 90 1.54 7.05 -17.69
N SER A 91 1.78 7.15 -19.00
CA SER A 91 2.62 6.20 -19.72
C SER A 91 4.07 6.17 -19.23
N ASP A 92 4.53 7.18 -18.51
CA ASP A 92 5.89 7.26 -17.97
C ASP A 92 6.07 6.50 -16.65
N PHE A 93 5.01 6.13 -15.95
CA PHE A 93 5.11 5.37 -14.70
C PHE A 93 5.78 4.00 -14.94
N ASP A 94 6.65 3.59 -14.02
CA ASP A 94 7.34 2.29 -14.10
C ASP A 94 6.47 1.16 -13.50
N TYR A 95 5.40 0.80 -14.21
CA TYR A 95 4.47 -0.26 -13.83
C TYR A 95 5.18 -1.57 -13.46
N PHE A 96 6.08 -2.06 -14.32
CA PHE A 96 6.77 -3.33 -14.10
C PHE A 96 7.81 -3.24 -12.98
N GLY A 97 8.50 -2.10 -12.85
CA GLY A 97 9.32 -1.82 -11.69
C GLY A 97 8.51 -1.80 -10.39
N SER A 98 7.29 -1.27 -10.39
CA SER A 98 6.39 -1.30 -9.24
C SER A 98 6.01 -2.72 -8.82
N ILE A 99 5.72 -3.61 -9.78
CA ILE A 99 5.47 -5.03 -9.51
C ILE A 99 6.71 -5.68 -8.87
N ARG A 100 7.88 -5.48 -9.46
CA ARG A 100 9.14 -6.02 -8.94
C ARG A 100 9.43 -5.50 -7.52
N ARG A 101 9.22 -4.21 -7.28
CA ARG A 101 9.41 -3.56 -5.96
C ARG A 101 8.49 -4.18 -4.91
N PHE A 102 7.21 -4.41 -5.22
CA PHE A 102 6.28 -5.09 -4.33
C PHE A 102 6.84 -6.45 -3.87
N TRP A 103 7.16 -7.34 -4.82
CA TRP A 103 7.63 -8.70 -4.49
C TRP A 103 9.00 -8.71 -3.78
N SER A 104 9.91 -7.81 -4.16
CA SER A 104 11.21 -7.68 -3.47
C SER A 104 11.07 -7.16 -2.03
N SER A 105 10.11 -6.26 -1.79
CA SER A 105 9.83 -5.74 -0.46
C SER A 105 9.13 -6.80 0.38
N LEU A 106 8.18 -7.53 -0.19
CA LEU A 106 7.54 -8.68 0.46
C LEU A 106 8.59 -9.72 0.87
N CYS A 107 9.54 -10.05 -0.01
CA CYS A 107 10.65 -10.94 0.36
C CYS A 107 11.47 -10.41 1.56
N SER A 108 11.84 -9.13 1.54
CA SER A 108 12.62 -8.52 2.62
C SER A 108 11.86 -8.54 3.95
N ILE A 109 10.57 -8.22 3.91
CA ILE A 109 9.65 -8.23 5.06
C ILE A 109 9.40 -9.66 5.55
N SER A 110 9.14 -10.62 4.68
CA SER A 110 8.94 -12.03 5.07
C SER A 110 10.16 -12.59 5.79
N ARG A 111 11.37 -12.24 5.34
CA ARG A 111 12.61 -12.66 5.98
C ARG A 111 12.74 -12.04 7.38
N LEU A 112 12.41 -10.76 7.53
CA LEU A 112 12.43 -10.07 8.81
C LEU A 112 11.37 -10.62 9.78
N ALA A 113 10.14 -10.75 9.30
CA ALA A 113 8.98 -11.19 10.06
C ALA A 113 9.13 -12.63 10.56
N SER A 114 9.56 -13.56 9.68
CA SER A 114 9.78 -14.97 10.04
C SER A 114 10.88 -15.17 11.07
N ALA A 115 11.88 -14.29 11.11
CA ALA A 115 12.91 -14.30 12.15
C ALA A 115 12.35 -13.89 13.52
N ARG A 116 11.27 -13.10 13.57
CA ARG A 116 10.74 -12.48 14.80
C ARG A 116 9.48 -13.14 15.35
N GLY A 117 8.71 -13.80 14.49
CA GLY A 117 7.44 -14.40 14.89
C GLY A 117 6.89 -15.36 13.84
N THR A 118 5.75 -15.96 14.18
CA THR A 118 4.99 -16.80 13.26
C THR A 118 4.09 -15.96 12.39
N ILE A 119 4.20 -16.12 11.08
CA ILE A 119 3.26 -15.53 10.11
C ILE A 119 2.15 -16.56 9.88
N SER A 120 0.90 -16.21 10.19
CA SER A 120 -0.22 -17.13 10.01
C SER A 120 -0.46 -17.42 8.52
N GLY A 121 -1.02 -18.61 8.22
CA GLY A 121 -1.34 -19.01 6.84
C GLY A 121 -2.38 -18.09 6.19
N GLU A 122 -3.35 -17.61 6.97
CA GLU A 122 -4.37 -16.65 6.53
C GLU A 122 -3.74 -15.31 6.14
N TYR A 123 -2.81 -14.81 6.94
CA TYR A 123 -2.11 -13.55 6.64
C TYR A 123 -1.24 -13.69 5.39
N LYS A 124 -0.53 -14.82 5.22
CA LYS A 124 0.21 -15.12 3.99
C LYS A 124 -0.70 -15.13 2.76
N LEU A 125 -1.84 -15.82 2.85
CA LEU A 125 -2.82 -15.89 1.77
C LEU A 125 -3.34 -14.49 1.40
N MET A 126 -3.62 -13.65 2.39
CA MET A 126 -4.02 -12.26 2.19
C MET A 126 -2.92 -11.48 1.42
N LEU A 127 -1.68 -11.50 1.89
CA LEU A 127 -0.57 -10.79 1.25
C LEU A 127 -0.30 -11.26 -0.19
N TYR A 128 -0.39 -12.57 -0.43
CA TYR A 128 -0.25 -13.13 -1.78
C TYR A 128 -1.40 -12.74 -2.70
N THR A 129 -2.63 -12.74 -2.19
CA THR A 129 -3.81 -12.30 -2.95
C THR A 129 -3.69 -10.84 -3.36
N ILE A 130 -3.30 -9.97 -2.41
CA ILE A 130 -3.03 -8.55 -2.68
C ILE A 130 -1.92 -8.40 -3.72
N GLY A 131 -0.81 -9.11 -3.55
CA GLY A 131 0.33 -9.06 -4.46
C GLY A 131 0.01 -9.50 -5.89
N ILE A 132 -0.74 -10.59 -6.05
CA ILE A 132 -1.18 -11.07 -7.36
C ILE A 132 -2.16 -10.09 -8.00
N SER A 133 -3.15 -9.61 -7.23
CA SER A 133 -4.14 -8.64 -7.73
C SER A 133 -3.46 -7.36 -8.21
N PHE A 134 -2.55 -6.82 -7.40
CA PHE A 134 -1.74 -5.65 -7.75
C PHE A 134 -0.87 -5.89 -8.99
N ALA A 135 -0.19 -7.05 -9.06
CA ALA A 135 0.65 -7.39 -10.21
C ALA A 135 -0.17 -7.55 -11.50
N GLY A 136 -1.36 -8.15 -11.41
CA GLY A 136 -2.28 -8.26 -12.53
C GLY A 136 -2.75 -6.89 -13.03
N GLU A 137 -3.18 -6.02 -12.11
CA GLU A 137 -3.61 -4.66 -12.45
C GLU A 137 -2.47 -3.86 -13.09
N MET A 138 -1.33 -3.75 -12.41
CA MET A 138 -0.18 -3.01 -12.91
C MET A 138 0.37 -3.61 -14.21
N GLY A 139 0.26 -4.93 -14.39
CA GLY A 139 0.65 -5.61 -15.62
C GLY A 139 -0.24 -5.22 -16.80
N VAL A 140 -1.56 -5.25 -16.62
CA VAL A 140 -2.52 -4.84 -17.67
C VAL A 140 -2.36 -3.36 -18.00
N LYS A 141 -2.31 -2.49 -16.97
CA LYS A 141 -2.10 -1.04 -17.17
C LYS A 141 -0.76 -0.78 -17.82
N GLY A 142 0.31 -1.42 -17.38
CA GLY A 142 1.65 -1.30 -17.95
C GLY A 142 1.72 -1.72 -19.42
N LEU A 143 1.13 -2.86 -19.78
CA LEU A 143 1.07 -3.30 -21.19
C LEU A 143 0.31 -2.30 -22.06
N TYR A 144 -0.81 -1.77 -21.57
CA TYR A 144 -1.62 -0.78 -22.29
C TYR A 144 -0.88 0.56 -22.44
N GLU A 145 -0.39 1.11 -21.34
CA GLU A 145 0.24 2.43 -21.28
C GLU A 145 1.62 2.47 -21.95
N LYS A 146 2.35 1.36 -21.99
CA LYS A 146 3.61 1.26 -22.76
C LYS A 146 3.38 0.97 -24.24
N SER A 147 2.15 0.71 -24.69
CA SER A 147 1.81 0.45 -26.09
C SER A 147 0.87 1.52 -26.67
N ILE A 148 -0.45 1.29 -26.64
CA ILE A 148 -1.49 2.16 -27.17
C ILE A 148 -1.44 3.53 -26.48
N GLY A 149 -1.32 3.55 -25.15
CA GLY A 149 -1.23 4.80 -24.38
C GLY A 149 -0.01 5.63 -24.77
N ARG A 150 1.16 5.00 -24.87
CA ARG A 150 2.41 5.66 -25.31
C ARG A 150 2.29 6.26 -26.71
N VAL A 151 1.78 5.50 -27.66
CA VAL A 151 1.65 5.94 -29.06
C VAL A 151 0.65 7.10 -29.17
N THR A 152 -0.52 7.00 -28.54
CA THR A 152 -1.53 8.05 -28.61
C THR A 152 -1.13 9.32 -27.84
N SER A 153 -0.41 9.18 -26.72
CA SER A 153 0.23 10.29 -26.01
C SER A 153 1.30 10.98 -26.86
N TRP A 154 2.09 10.23 -27.62
CA TRP A 154 3.05 10.81 -28.56
C TRP A 154 2.37 11.55 -29.71
N ILE A 155 1.31 10.96 -30.30
CA ILE A 155 0.51 11.59 -31.37
C ILE A 155 -0.11 12.91 -30.90
N SER A 156 -0.54 13.00 -29.64
CA SER A 156 -1.05 14.26 -29.05
C SER A 156 0.05 15.27 -28.71
N SER A 157 1.30 15.05 -29.16
CA SER A 157 2.49 15.84 -28.80
C SER A 157 2.67 15.94 -27.28
N ALA A 158 2.34 14.88 -26.56
CA ALA A 158 2.32 14.81 -25.10
C ALA A 158 1.46 15.89 -24.42
N ARG A 159 0.53 16.53 -25.16
CA ARG A 159 -0.41 17.50 -24.57
C ARG A 159 -1.53 16.76 -23.86
N ARG A 160 -1.75 17.15 -22.60
CA ARG A 160 -2.81 16.61 -21.74
C ARG A 160 -4.19 16.96 -22.32
N THR A 161 -5.01 15.95 -22.59
CA THR A 161 -6.42 16.12 -22.95
C THR A 161 -7.29 16.38 -21.72
N PRO A 162 -8.53 16.86 -21.87
CA PRO A 162 -9.47 16.93 -20.75
C PRO A 162 -9.67 15.58 -20.05
N GLU A 163 -9.66 14.48 -20.80
CA GLU A 163 -9.75 13.11 -20.29
C GLU A 163 -8.52 12.74 -19.44
N ASP A 164 -7.30 13.07 -19.90
CA ASP A 164 -6.07 12.88 -19.10
C ASP A 164 -6.08 13.74 -17.83
N ALA A 165 -6.60 14.97 -17.90
CA ALA A 165 -6.71 15.87 -16.74
C ALA A 165 -7.70 15.33 -15.71
N PHE A 166 -8.83 14.78 -16.16
CA PHE A 166 -9.80 14.11 -15.30
C PHE A 166 -9.19 12.85 -14.66
N ALA A 167 -8.50 12.02 -15.44
CA ALA A 167 -7.82 10.82 -14.94
C ALA A 167 -6.77 11.16 -13.86
N LEU A 168 -6.01 12.23 -14.06
CA LEU A 168 -5.05 12.72 -13.08
C LEU A 168 -5.73 13.16 -11.79
N ALA A 169 -6.82 13.91 -11.88
CA ALA A 169 -7.58 14.34 -10.71
C ALA A 169 -8.13 13.13 -9.92
N VAL A 170 -8.62 12.11 -10.62
CA VAL A 170 -9.04 10.84 -10.00
C VAL A 170 -7.86 10.10 -9.38
N ALA A 171 -6.70 10.06 -10.03
CA ALA A 171 -5.51 9.41 -9.48
C ALA A 171 -5.03 10.08 -8.18
N ASP A 172 -5.00 11.42 -8.13
CA ASP A 172 -4.65 12.18 -6.92
C ASP A 172 -5.68 11.98 -5.79
N ASP A 173 -6.98 11.95 -6.11
CA ASP A 173 -8.05 11.70 -5.13
C ASP A 173 -8.01 10.27 -4.59
N TYR A 174 -7.86 9.29 -5.49
CA TYR A 174 -7.77 7.88 -5.15
C TYR A 174 -6.53 7.56 -4.29
N ALA A 175 -5.37 8.14 -4.62
CA ALA A 175 -4.17 7.99 -3.81
C ALA A 175 -4.34 8.50 -2.37
N LYS A 176 -5.07 9.61 -2.18
CA LYS A 176 -5.40 10.12 -0.84
C LYS A 176 -6.40 9.22 -0.12
N PHE A 177 -7.41 8.73 -0.84
CA PHE A 177 -8.46 7.86 -0.30
C PHE A 177 -7.90 6.57 0.29
N LEU A 178 -6.98 5.92 -0.43
CA LEU A 178 -6.35 4.66 -0.03
C LEU A 178 -5.54 4.72 1.27
N ARG A 179 -5.20 5.92 1.76
CA ARG A 179 -4.47 6.10 3.02
C ARG A 179 -5.29 5.77 4.28
N GLN A 180 -6.61 5.68 4.15
CA GLN A 180 -7.50 5.48 5.27
C GLN A 180 -8.64 4.50 4.99
N VAL A 181 -9.10 4.43 3.73
CA VAL A 181 -10.29 3.67 3.36
C VAL A 181 -9.93 2.57 2.36
N PRO A 182 -10.47 1.34 2.51
CA PRO A 182 -10.26 0.26 1.56
C PRO A 182 -10.71 0.62 0.14
N TRP A 183 -9.94 0.17 -0.86
CA TRP A 183 -10.13 0.55 -2.27
C TRP A 183 -11.54 0.30 -2.82
N TYR A 184 -12.22 -0.76 -2.36
CA TYR A 184 -13.54 -1.16 -2.88
C TYR A 184 -14.66 -0.21 -2.44
N GLU A 185 -14.40 0.69 -1.49
CA GLU A 185 -15.34 1.74 -1.11
C GLU A 185 -15.22 2.99 -2.00
N TYR A 186 -14.19 3.07 -2.85
CA TYR A 186 -14.03 4.20 -3.75
C TYR A 186 -15.19 4.25 -4.77
N PRO A 187 -15.79 5.43 -5.02
CA PRO A 187 -17.02 5.54 -5.81
C PRO A 187 -16.76 5.47 -7.32
N PHE A 188 -16.20 4.37 -7.82
CA PHE A 188 -15.83 4.17 -9.24
C PHE A 188 -17.00 4.40 -10.19
N GLY A 189 -18.20 3.90 -9.87
CA GLY A 189 -19.39 4.09 -10.71
C GLY A 189 -19.82 5.56 -10.82
N ARG A 190 -19.75 6.31 -9.71
CA ARG A 190 -20.03 7.76 -9.72
C ARG A 190 -18.95 8.52 -10.48
N THR A 191 -17.69 8.11 -10.33
CA THR A 191 -16.54 8.66 -11.04
C THR A 191 -16.69 8.48 -12.55
N LEU A 192 -17.12 7.30 -13.00
CA LEU A 192 -17.42 7.04 -14.41
C LEU A 192 -18.57 7.92 -14.92
N GLY A 193 -19.65 8.09 -14.14
CA GLY A 193 -20.74 9.00 -14.50
C GLY A 193 -20.23 10.44 -14.68
N ARG A 194 -19.45 10.95 -13.71
CA ARG A 194 -18.80 12.26 -13.77
C ARG A 194 -17.89 12.40 -14.97
N PHE A 195 -17.11 11.37 -15.30
CA PHE A 195 -16.22 11.38 -16.46
C PHE A 195 -16.98 11.67 -17.75
N TRP A 196 -18.13 11.03 -17.96
CA TRP A 196 -18.95 11.25 -19.15
C TRP A 196 -19.67 12.60 -19.19
N THR A 197 -19.95 13.22 -18.03
CA THR A 197 -20.63 14.52 -17.96
C THR A 197 -19.67 15.71 -17.91
N GLU A 198 -18.49 15.56 -17.32
CA GLU A 198 -17.54 16.66 -17.05
C GLU A 198 -16.45 16.80 -18.12
N THR A 199 -16.28 15.81 -19.02
CA THR A 199 -15.28 15.88 -20.10
C THR A 199 -15.92 16.20 -21.46
N PRO A 200 -15.44 17.22 -22.21
CA PRO A 200 -15.98 17.54 -23.53
C PRO A 200 -15.82 16.38 -24.52
N LEU A 201 -16.89 16.05 -25.26
CA LEU A 201 -16.90 14.98 -26.26
C LEU A 201 -15.96 15.28 -27.45
N TRP A 202 -15.88 16.55 -27.84
CA TRP A 202 -15.12 17.01 -29.01
C TRP A 202 -14.01 17.98 -28.60
N GLY A 203 -13.01 18.14 -29.47
CA GLY A 203 -11.86 19.04 -29.25
C GLY A 203 -10.59 18.54 -29.94
N GLY A 204 -9.47 19.22 -29.67
CA GLY A 204 -8.15 18.81 -30.17
C GLY A 204 -7.72 17.43 -29.65
N ASN A 205 -6.77 16.80 -30.34
CA ASN A 205 -6.22 15.48 -30.00
C ASN A 205 -7.26 14.34 -29.95
N ILE A 206 -8.18 14.31 -30.93
CA ILE A 206 -9.33 13.40 -30.96
C ILE A 206 -8.96 11.91 -30.79
N ILE A 207 -7.82 11.48 -31.34
CA ILE A 207 -7.34 10.09 -31.22
C ILE A 207 -7.09 9.74 -29.75
N ARG A 208 -6.39 10.60 -29.02
CA ARG A 208 -6.09 10.41 -27.59
C ARG A 208 -7.36 10.50 -26.74
N LYS A 209 -8.29 11.40 -27.08
CA LYS A 209 -9.58 11.51 -26.38
C LYS A 209 -10.39 10.22 -26.47
N ILE A 210 -10.54 9.67 -27.68
CA ILE A 210 -11.29 8.42 -27.92
C ILE A 210 -10.61 7.26 -27.18
N GLU A 211 -9.30 7.16 -27.29
CA GLU A 211 -8.50 6.14 -26.60
C GLU A 211 -8.73 6.19 -25.08
N ARG A 212 -8.57 7.36 -24.45
CA ARG A 212 -8.79 7.53 -23.01
C ARG A 212 -10.24 7.25 -22.60
N ARG A 213 -11.22 7.64 -23.41
CA ARG A 213 -12.63 7.33 -23.12
C ARG A 213 -12.89 5.84 -23.04
N ILE A 214 -12.33 5.06 -23.95
CA ILE A 214 -12.47 3.61 -23.94
C ILE A 214 -11.75 3.03 -22.72
N ALA A 215 -10.46 3.35 -22.53
CA ALA A 215 -9.67 2.79 -21.43
C ALA A 215 -10.23 3.11 -20.04
N LEU A 216 -10.50 4.39 -19.76
CA LEU A 216 -10.98 4.82 -18.44
C LEU A 216 -12.39 4.32 -18.14
N SER A 217 -13.25 4.21 -19.16
CA SER A 217 -14.57 3.60 -19.00
C SER A 217 -14.50 2.12 -18.66
N LEU A 218 -13.60 1.39 -19.33
CA LEU A 218 -13.36 -0.01 -19.02
C LEU A 218 -12.76 -0.17 -17.62
N GLU A 219 -11.75 0.61 -17.25
CA GLU A 219 -11.10 0.54 -15.93
C GLU A 219 -12.11 0.80 -14.80
N TRP A 220 -12.79 1.95 -14.79
CA TRP A 220 -13.70 2.29 -13.70
C TRP A 220 -14.99 1.50 -13.74
N GLY A 221 -15.45 1.08 -14.93
CA GLY A 221 -16.59 0.17 -15.07
C GLY A 221 -16.31 -1.20 -14.44
N LEU A 222 -15.18 -1.83 -14.80
CA LEU A 222 -14.77 -3.12 -14.22
C LEU A 222 -14.50 -3.01 -12.73
N LYS A 223 -13.77 -1.96 -12.29
CA LYS A 223 -13.52 -1.72 -10.86
C LYS A 223 -14.82 -1.51 -10.09
N SER A 224 -15.79 -0.80 -10.64
CA SER A 224 -17.08 -0.60 -9.97
C SER A 224 -17.85 -1.91 -9.79
N LEU A 225 -17.78 -2.84 -10.73
CA LEU A 225 -18.42 -4.16 -10.60
C LEU A 225 -17.67 -5.02 -9.58
N TYR A 226 -16.34 -5.04 -9.66
CA TYR A 226 -15.52 -5.85 -8.77
C TYR A 226 -15.58 -5.36 -7.31
N ALA A 227 -15.55 -4.04 -7.09
CA ALA A 227 -15.69 -3.41 -5.79
C ALA A 227 -16.98 -3.86 -5.07
N LYS A 228 -18.10 -3.97 -5.78
CA LYS A 228 -19.37 -4.46 -5.20
C LYS A 228 -19.26 -5.90 -4.71
N VAL A 229 -18.58 -6.77 -5.45
CA VAL A 229 -18.38 -8.17 -5.05
C VAL A 229 -17.53 -8.25 -3.79
N ILE A 230 -16.45 -7.47 -3.72
CA ILE A 230 -15.55 -7.45 -2.57
C ILE A 230 -16.23 -6.84 -1.34
N ALA A 231 -17.01 -5.76 -1.50
CA ALA A 231 -17.73 -5.14 -0.39
C ALA A 231 -18.67 -6.12 0.33
N VAL A 232 -19.33 -7.01 -0.42
CA VAL A 232 -20.19 -8.06 0.17
C VAL A 232 -19.37 -9.04 1.02
N GLY A 233 -18.18 -9.45 0.56
CA GLY A 233 -17.28 -10.32 1.32
C GLY A 233 -16.64 -9.62 2.53
N ALA A 234 -16.28 -8.35 2.41
CA ALA A 234 -15.68 -7.58 3.50
C ALA A 234 -16.67 -7.35 4.67
N ALA A 235 -17.96 -7.26 4.38
CA ALA A 235 -18.99 -7.08 5.40
C ALA A 235 -19.07 -8.23 6.42
N SER A 236 -18.60 -9.44 6.09
CA SER A 236 -18.62 -10.59 7.01
C SER A 236 -17.50 -10.60 8.05
N SER A 237 -16.45 -9.79 7.88
CA SER A 237 -15.36 -9.68 8.85
C SER A 237 -14.76 -8.27 8.83
N PRO A 238 -15.38 -7.31 9.53
CA PRO A 238 -14.91 -5.93 9.55
C PRO A 238 -13.53 -5.84 10.19
N ALA A 239 -12.60 -5.13 9.53
CA ALA A 239 -11.29 -4.87 10.09
C ALA A 239 -11.41 -4.01 11.37
N PRO A 240 -10.69 -4.32 12.46
CA PRO A 240 -10.67 -3.47 13.63
C PRO A 240 -9.93 -2.17 13.31
N LEU A 241 -10.67 -1.06 13.20
CA LEU A 241 -10.19 0.26 12.76
C LEU A 241 -9.60 1.11 13.89
N ARG A 242 -9.65 0.62 15.14
CA ARG A 242 -9.14 1.30 16.32
C ARG A 242 -7.90 0.59 16.87
N ILE A 243 -7.05 1.36 17.51
CA ILE A 243 -5.79 0.88 18.11
C ILE A 243 -5.55 1.62 19.43
N ARG A 244 -4.97 0.90 20.41
CA ARG A 244 -4.60 1.47 21.69
C ARG A 244 -3.10 1.70 21.80
N SER A 245 -2.75 2.83 22.37
CA SER A 245 -1.37 3.23 22.65
C SER A 245 -1.24 3.67 24.10
N VAL A 246 -0.06 3.48 24.68
CA VAL A 246 0.27 3.95 26.02
C VAL A 246 1.19 5.15 25.90
N VAL A 247 0.70 6.32 26.31
CA VAL A 247 1.39 7.60 26.26
C VAL A 247 1.84 7.99 27.67
N VAL A 248 3.06 8.49 27.79
CA VAL A 248 3.66 8.94 29.06
C VAL A 248 3.38 10.43 29.26
N ASN A 249 3.00 10.81 30.47
CA ASN A 249 2.73 12.19 30.92
C ASN A 249 1.64 12.94 30.11
N LEU A 250 0.62 12.23 29.61
CA LEU A 250 -0.48 12.83 28.85
C LEU A 250 -1.40 13.68 29.75
N SER A 251 -1.44 14.98 29.50
CA SER A 251 -2.26 15.94 30.25
C SER A 251 -3.70 16.05 29.73
N ALA A 252 -4.55 16.79 30.44
CA ALA A 252 -5.90 17.12 29.96
C ALA A 252 -5.87 18.07 28.75
N ASP A 253 -4.91 19.00 28.71
CA ASP A 253 -4.76 19.95 27.60
C ASP A 253 -4.33 19.24 26.31
N ASP A 254 -3.51 18.19 26.42
CA ASP A 254 -3.14 17.35 25.28
C ASP A 254 -4.33 16.62 24.68
N LEU A 255 -5.22 16.08 25.53
CA LEU A 255 -6.45 15.43 25.10
C LEU A 255 -7.41 16.42 24.44
N ALA A 256 -7.53 17.63 24.99
CA ALA A 256 -8.36 18.68 24.42
C ALA A 256 -7.82 19.21 23.07
N ALA A 257 -6.50 19.13 22.85
CA ALA A 257 -5.86 19.61 21.63
C ALA A 257 -6.15 18.73 20.39
N ASP A 258 -6.57 17.47 20.58
CA ASP A 258 -6.89 16.57 19.47
C ASP A 258 -8.09 15.68 19.81
N ALA A 259 -9.26 16.05 19.27
CA ALA A 259 -10.52 15.35 19.50
C ALA A 259 -10.55 13.88 19.02
N ARG A 260 -9.54 13.45 18.25
CA ARG A 260 -9.39 12.04 17.81
C ARG A 260 -8.86 11.14 18.93
N LEU A 261 -8.37 11.71 20.02
CA LEU A 261 -7.86 10.98 21.18
C LEU A 261 -8.99 10.60 22.12
N THR A 262 -9.18 9.31 22.36
CA THR A 262 -10.08 8.82 23.40
C THR A 262 -9.26 8.29 24.57
N LEU A 263 -9.36 8.92 25.75
CA LEU A 263 -8.76 8.39 26.97
C LEU A 263 -9.54 7.16 27.44
N VAL A 264 -8.88 6.01 27.51
CA VAL A 264 -9.47 4.76 28.01
C VAL A 264 -9.24 4.63 29.51
N GLU A 265 -7.99 4.82 29.95
CA GLU A 265 -7.60 4.62 31.34
C GLU A 265 -6.34 5.42 31.68
N ARG A 266 -6.18 5.83 32.95
CA ARG A 266 -4.92 6.37 33.49
C ARG A 266 -4.34 5.40 34.51
N ARG A 267 -3.03 5.17 34.43
CA ARG A 267 -2.24 4.34 35.35
C ARG A 267 -0.96 5.08 35.72
N GLY A 268 -1.00 5.83 36.82
CA GLY A 268 0.12 6.67 37.24
C GLY A 268 0.41 7.78 36.21
N ASP A 269 1.64 7.85 35.74
CA ASP A 269 2.11 8.76 34.69
C ASP A 269 1.73 8.31 33.27
N LYS A 270 1.14 7.12 33.11
CA LYS A 270 0.77 6.56 31.81
C LYS A 270 -0.72 6.68 31.54
N ALA A 271 -1.06 7.04 30.30
CA ALA A 271 -2.42 7.07 29.79
C ALA A 271 -2.58 6.06 28.66
N ILE A 272 -3.61 5.22 28.75
CA ILE A 272 -4.05 4.37 27.65
C ILE A 272 -5.02 5.20 26.81
N ILE A 273 -4.64 5.47 25.57
CA ILE A 273 -5.48 6.15 24.58
C ILE A 273 -5.92 5.18 23.50
N GLU A 274 -7.06 5.47 22.89
CA GLU A 274 -7.55 4.79 21.70
C GLU A 274 -7.73 5.79 20.56
N THR A 275 -7.27 5.42 19.37
CA THR A 275 -7.28 6.26 18.16
C THR A 275 -7.65 5.45 16.93
N ASP A 276 -7.94 6.13 15.82
CA ASP A 276 -8.04 5.49 14.52
C ASP A 276 -6.67 5.00 14.04
N ARG A 277 -6.73 3.99 13.18
CA ARG A 277 -5.58 3.34 12.52
C ARG A 277 -5.10 4.08 11.27
N TYR A 278 -4.05 3.56 10.65
CA TYR A 278 -3.52 3.98 9.35
C TYR A 278 -2.91 5.40 9.35
N ALA A 279 -3.10 6.19 8.28
CA ALA A 279 -2.52 7.52 8.17
C ALA A 279 -2.92 8.45 9.33
N THR A 280 -4.12 8.27 9.88
CA THR A 280 -4.58 9.04 11.05
C THR A 280 -3.71 8.78 12.28
N LEU A 281 -3.30 7.52 12.53
CA LEU A 281 -2.38 7.18 13.61
C LEU A 281 -1.03 7.87 13.43
N THR A 282 -0.48 7.85 12.21
CA THR A 282 0.80 8.52 11.90
C THR A 282 0.75 10.02 12.24
N ASP A 283 -0.33 10.71 11.84
CA ASP A 283 -0.50 12.14 12.15
C ASP A 283 -0.64 12.41 13.66
N ILE A 284 -1.39 11.56 14.37
CA ILE A 284 -1.55 11.66 15.82
C ILE A 284 -0.21 11.47 16.54
N ILE A 285 0.54 10.42 16.19
CA ILE A 285 1.86 10.14 16.79
C ILE A 285 2.80 11.33 16.57
N ARG A 286 2.84 11.88 15.35
CA ARG A 286 3.65 13.06 15.04
C ARG A 286 3.26 14.28 15.87
N LYS A 287 1.96 14.55 16.01
CA LYS A 287 1.46 15.68 16.82
C LYS A 287 1.79 15.53 18.31
N LEU A 288 1.61 14.33 18.87
CA LEU A 288 1.97 14.06 20.26
C LEU A 288 3.49 14.17 20.47
N ALA A 289 4.30 13.66 19.55
CA ALA A 289 5.75 13.78 19.59
C ALA A 289 6.21 15.24 19.56
N ALA A 290 5.59 16.07 18.72
CA ALA A 290 5.87 17.52 18.63
C ALA A 290 5.51 18.28 19.92
N ARG A 291 4.56 17.76 20.72
CA ARG A 291 4.22 18.28 22.05
C ARG A 291 5.13 17.76 23.16
N GLY A 292 6.17 16.99 22.82
CA GLY A 292 7.12 16.44 23.78
C GLY A 292 6.63 15.19 24.51
N LEU A 293 5.53 14.59 24.09
CA LEU A 293 5.01 13.35 24.67
C LEU A 293 5.76 12.15 24.09
N ASP A 294 5.90 11.11 24.92
CA ASP A 294 6.56 9.85 24.56
C ASP A 294 5.59 8.68 24.69
N PHE A 295 5.92 7.57 24.03
CA PHE A 295 5.10 6.35 24.00
C PHE A 295 5.85 5.22 24.70
N SER A 296 5.18 4.44 25.54
CA SER A 296 5.80 3.22 26.09
C SER A 296 5.42 1.96 25.32
N GLU A 297 4.20 1.91 24.77
CA GLU A 297 3.66 0.76 24.04
C GLU A 297 2.68 1.22 22.96
N ILE A 298 2.63 0.53 21.82
CA ILE A 298 1.57 0.67 20.82
C ILE A 298 1.06 -0.74 20.50
N ALA A 299 -0.26 -0.97 20.62
CA ALA A 299 -0.90 -2.28 20.55
C ALA A 299 -0.22 -3.38 21.39
N GLY A 300 0.41 -2.98 22.51
CA GLY A 300 1.09 -3.87 23.44
C GLY A 300 2.52 -4.25 23.07
N ASN A 301 3.09 -3.62 22.03
CA ASN A 301 4.43 -3.91 21.54
C ASN A 301 5.40 -2.75 21.79
N GLN A 302 6.70 -3.06 21.74
CA GLN A 302 7.81 -2.13 22.00
C GLN A 302 8.64 -1.77 20.77
N ASN A 303 8.41 -2.41 19.63
CA ASN A 303 9.07 -2.08 18.37
C ASN A 303 8.00 -1.77 17.33
N ILE A 304 8.22 -0.74 16.53
CA ILE A 304 7.32 -0.34 15.47
C ILE A 304 8.13 0.01 14.23
N MET A 305 7.66 -0.46 13.09
CA MET A 305 8.25 -0.12 11.81
C MET A 305 7.79 1.28 11.38
N VAL A 306 8.74 2.05 10.87
CA VAL A 306 8.50 3.40 10.37
C VAL A 306 9.14 3.52 8.99
N THR A 307 8.56 4.33 8.11
CA THR A 307 9.25 4.80 6.91
C THR A 307 9.61 6.26 6.97
N VAL A 308 10.76 6.56 6.37
CA VAL A 308 11.30 7.91 6.26
C VAL A 308 11.70 8.16 4.81
N PHE A 309 11.36 9.33 4.28
CA PHE A 309 11.93 9.80 3.03
C PHE A 309 13.32 10.41 3.28
N ALA A 310 14.30 9.92 2.53
CA ALA A 310 15.69 10.40 2.56
C ALA A 310 16.26 10.49 1.14
N LYS A 311 17.27 11.33 0.92
CA LYS A 311 18.09 11.30 -0.31
C LYS A 311 19.21 10.26 -0.23
N ASP A 312 19.74 10.03 0.97
CA ASP A 312 20.74 9.01 1.25
C ASP A 312 20.06 7.72 1.74
N PRO A 313 20.44 6.52 1.25
CA PRO A 313 19.95 5.23 1.75
C PRO A 313 20.26 4.94 3.22
N VAL A 314 21.18 5.68 3.86
CA VAL A 314 21.70 5.36 5.19
C VAL A 314 21.38 6.49 6.17
N LEU A 315 20.71 6.13 7.27
CA LEU A 315 20.54 7.03 8.41
C LEU A 315 21.81 7.07 9.27
N SER A 316 22.05 8.21 9.93
CA SER A 316 23.15 8.34 10.89
C SER A 316 23.06 7.29 12.00
N ALA A 317 24.18 6.63 12.29
CA ALA A 317 24.28 5.66 13.37
C ALA A 317 23.96 6.27 14.75
N GLU A 318 24.14 7.59 14.92
CA GLU A 318 23.85 8.34 16.14
C GLU A 318 22.38 8.27 16.54
N TRP A 319 21.49 8.00 15.58
CA TRP A 319 20.06 7.95 15.83
C TRP A 319 19.62 6.62 16.46
N GLY A 320 20.52 5.63 16.52
CA GLY A 320 20.26 4.34 17.14
C GLY A 320 19.20 3.50 16.42
N VAL A 321 18.93 3.80 15.15
CA VAL A 321 17.88 3.18 14.35
C VAL A 321 18.49 2.31 13.26
N LYS A 322 17.92 1.12 13.05
CA LYS A 322 18.38 0.20 12.01
C LYS A 322 17.55 0.39 10.74
N THR A 323 18.22 0.74 9.64
CA THR A 323 17.62 0.66 8.30
C THR A 323 17.55 -0.80 7.87
N LEU A 324 16.33 -1.25 7.54
CA LEU A 324 16.04 -2.63 7.14
C LEU A 324 16.27 -2.80 5.64
N PHE A 325 15.70 -1.90 4.84
CA PHE A 325 15.90 -1.79 3.40
C PHE A 325 15.43 -0.41 2.91
N ALA A 326 15.77 -0.06 1.68
CA ALA A 326 15.39 1.18 1.03
C ALA A 326 14.68 0.91 -0.31
N VAL A 327 13.68 1.72 -0.63
CA VAL A 327 12.90 1.62 -1.88
C VAL A 327 12.90 2.98 -2.59
N PRO A 328 13.21 3.06 -3.89
CA PRO A 328 13.12 4.32 -4.62
C PRO A 328 11.67 4.82 -4.68
N VAL A 329 11.48 6.14 -4.71
CA VAL A 329 10.16 6.79 -4.70
C VAL A 329 9.96 7.56 -5.99
N GLU A 330 9.07 7.10 -6.87
CA GLU A 330 8.85 7.81 -8.14
C GLU A 330 8.13 9.14 -7.93
N ALA A 331 7.36 9.31 -6.85
CA ALA A 331 6.79 10.61 -6.49
C ALA A 331 7.85 11.67 -6.18
N ARG A 332 9.07 11.26 -5.80
CA ARG A 332 10.17 12.13 -5.39
C ARG A 332 11.49 11.64 -6.02
N PRO A 333 11.78 11.96 -7.29
CA PRO A 333 13.01 11.53 -7.94
C PRO A 333 14.26 11.89 -7.12
N GLY A 334 15.18 10.95 -6.97
CA GLY A 334 16.37 11.08 -6.13
C GLY A 334 16.15 10.84 -4.63
N TRP A 335 14.90 10.62 -4.20
CA TRP A 335 14.59 10.20 -2.84
C TRP A 335 14.30 8.69 -2.76
N GLN A 336 14.49 8.16 -1.56
CA GLN A 336 14.20 6.79 -1.19
C GLN A 336 13.32 6.79 0.06
N ARG A 337 12.48 5.77 0.16
CA ARG A 337 11.73 5.40 1.35
C ARG A 337 12.56 4.38 2.10
N LEU A 338 13.15 4.82 3.21
CA LEU A 338 13.89 3.96 4.12
C LEU A 338 12.90 3.29 5.05
N VAL A 339 12.94 1.96 5.12
CA VAL A 339 12.15 1.17 6.07
C VAL A 339 13.02 0.93 7.29
N VAL A 340 12.59 1.41 8.45
CA VAL A 340 13.38 1.41 9.67
C VAL A 340 12.61 0.78 10.82
N ASP A 341 13.34 0.15 11.74
CA ASP A 341 12.80 -0.43 12.96
C ASP A 341 13.11 0.49 14.15
N VAL A 342 12.07 0.93 14.86
CA VAL A 342 12.17 1.94 15.92
C VAL A 342 11.59 1.37 17.22
N ARG A 343 12.31 1.51 18.33
CA ARG A 343 11.71 1.23 19.65
C ARG A 343 10.64 2.27 19.93
N VAL A 344 9.45 1.84 20.34
CA VAL A 344 8.31 2.71 20.69
C VAL A 344 8.71 3.77 21.73
N GLY A 345 9.50 3.38 22.73
CA GLY A 345 10.08 4.30 23.74
C GLY A 345 10.96 5.41 23.18
N SER A 346 11.51 5.25 21.98
CA SER A 346 12.38 6.23 21.30
C SER A 346 11.69 6.89 20.11
N LEU A 347 10.47 6.47 19.77
CA LEU A 347 9.76 6.90 18.57
C LEU A 347 9.55 8.40 18.50
N ALA A 348 9.05 9.00 19.59
CA ALA A 348 8.78 10.43 19.62
C ALA A 348 10.07 11.26 19.53
N GLY A 349 11.14 10.82 20.19
CA GLY A 349 12.48 11.41 20.06
C GLY A 349 13.02 11.34 18.63
N PHE A 350 12.87 10.19 17.98
CA PHE A 350 13.24 9.99 16.57
C PHE A 350 12.45 10.92 15.63
N ILE A 351 11.13 11.05 15.81
CA ILE A 351 10.31 11.97 15.02
C ILE A 351 10.75 13.43 15.21
N ARG A 352 11.00 13.86 16.45
CA ARG A 352 11.52 15.22 16.72
C ARG A 352 12.92 15.44 16.10
N ALA A 353 13.74 14.40 15.98
CA ALA A 353 15.03 14.48 15.29
C ALA A 353 14.85 14.63 13.77
N LEU A 354 13.91 13.89 13.17
CA LEU A 354 13.52 14.05 11.75
C LEU A 354 13.11 15.48 11.43
N ASP A 355 12.24 16.08 12.24
CA ASP A 355 11.74 17.45 12.04
C ASP A 355 12.83 18.54 12.06
N ARG A 356 14.01 18.23 12.61
CA ARG A 356 15.19 19.12 12.65
C ARG A 356 16.24 18.79 11.58
N SER A 357 15.92 17.88 10.67
CA SER A 357 16.80 17.40 9.62
C SER A 357 16.18 17.62 8.24
N GLU A 358 16.88 17.22 7.16
CA GLU A 358 16.30 17.19 5.81
C GLU A 358 15.42 15.96 5.54
N LEU A 359 15.32 15.05 6.49
CA LEU A 359 14.54 13.82 6.38
C LEU A 359 13.07 14.07 6.71
N VAL A 360 12.18 13.29 6.10
CA VAL A 360 10.73 13.48 6.29
C VAL A 360 10.10 12.16 6.74
N LEU A 361 9.40 12.19 7.88
CA LEU A 361 8.55 11.07 8.30
C LEU A 361 7.53 10.77 7.19
N ASP A 362 7.50 9.52 6.74
CA ASP A 362 6.55 9.05 5.71
C ASP A 362 5.35 8.38 6.37
N HIS A 363 5.56 7.24 7.06
CA HIS A 363 4.48 6.47 7.65
C HIS A 363 4.93 5.71 8.91
N VAL A 364 4.03 5.61 9.90
CA VAL A 364 4.19 4.72 11.07
C VAL A 364 3.27 3.53 10.89
N TYR A 365 3.84 2.34 10.78
CA TYR A 365 3.11 1.13 10.42
C TYR A 365 2.49 0.48 11.65
N ASP A 366 1.17 0.44 11.68
CA ASP A 366 0.43 -0.22 12.75
C ASP A 366 0.44 -1.75 12.63
N TYR A 367 -0.10 -2.41 13.66
CA TYR A 367 -0.09 -3.86 13.85
C TYR A 367 -1.40 -4.53 13.42
#